data_AF-A0A927VYW4-F1
#
_entry.id   AF-A0A927VYW4-F1
#
_cell.length_a   1.000
_cell.length_b   1.000
_cell.length_c   1.000
_cell.angle_alpha   90.00
_cell.angle_beta   90.00
_cell.angle_gamma   90.00
#
_symmetry.space_group_name_H-M   'P 1'
#
loop_
_entity.id
_entity.type
_entity.pdbx_description
1 polymer ?
#
loop_
_entity_poly.entity_id
_entity_poly.type
_entity_poly.pdbx_seq_one_letter_code
_entity_poly.pdbx_strand_id
1 'polypeptide(L)'
;MHEPIVTQKTWDTVQKLMQSKRSETVAKKEIQYFAGLVKCSDCGSSLNVSYDKRKGKYTGFSCWVYKNYGKQRCTSHAISWKTLNQLVLEDIQRNAQIAKKASQKYMDGLISLKTEKQKKEVGKYRRELTSIEKRLSELNKILNKLYEDNALDKISHERYTTMFKGYENEQVELQERSKISPL
;
A
#
# COMPACT_ATOMS: atom_id res chain seq x y z
N MET A 1 -1.18 -8.89 -31.77
CA MET A 1 -1.97 -8.12 -30.78
C MET A 1 -3.41 -8.57 -30.90
N HIS A 2 -4.08 -8.83 -29.79
CA HIS A 2 -5.49 -9.25 -29.77
C HIS A 2 -6.39 -8.06 -29.46
N GLU A 3 -7.58 -8.05 -30.04
CA GLU A 3 -8.58 -7.03 -29.77
C GLU A 3 -9.14 -7.21 -28.34
N PRO A 4 -9.28 -6.13 -27.56
CA PRO A 4 -9.78 -6.22 -26.19
C PRO A 4 -11.26 -6.62 -26.16
N ILE A 5 -11.56 -7.66 -25.36
CA ILE A 5 -12.90 -8.23 -25.18
C ILE A 5 -13.86 -7.23 -24.48
N VAL A 6 -13.29 -6.33 -23.66
CA VAL A 6 -14.04 -5.36 -22.87
C VAL A 6 -13.40 -3.98 -23.03
N THR A 7 -14.22 -2.93 -23.09
CA THR A 7 -13.70 -1.56 -23.19
C THR A 7 -12.91 -1.18 -21.93
N GLN A 8 -11.87 -0.35 -22.10
CA GLN A 8 -11.06 0.14 -21.00
C GLN A 8 -11.91 0.82 -19.91
N LYS A 9 -12.94 1.58 -20.32
CA LYS A 9 -13.86 2.24 -19.40
C LYS A 9 -14.62 1.24 -18.51
N THR A 10 -15.11 0.15 -19.08
CA THR A 10 -15.80 -0.90 -18.31
C THR A 10 -14.83 -1.63 -17.39
N TRP A 11 -13.63 -1.93 -17.87
CA TRP A 11 -12.55 -2.50 -17.06
C TRP A 11 -12.22 -1.62 -15.85
N ASP A 12 -11.93 -0.34 -16.06
CA ASP A 12 -11.59 0.61 -14.99
C ASP A 12 -12.74 0.76 -13.98
N THR A 13 -13.98 0.71 -14.44
CA THR A 13 -15.17 0.79 -13.58
C THR A 13 -15.28 -0.44 -12.69
N VAL A 14 -15.10 -1.64 -13.25
CA VAL A 14 -15.11 -2.89 -12.48
C VAL A 14 -13.94 -2.92 -11.49
N GLN A 15 -12.74 -2.49 -11.90
CA GLN A 15 -11.58 -2.39 -11.00
C GLN A 15 -11.87 -1.45 -9.81
N LYS A 16 -12.47 -0.28 -10.05
CA LYS A 16 -12.90 0.63 -8.97
C LYS A 16 -13.95 -0.01 -8.06
N LEU A 17 -14.93 -0.73 -8.61
CA LEU A 17 -15.95 -1.43 -7.83
C LEU A 17 -15.33 -2.54 -6.98
N MET A 18 -14.40 -3.32 -7.53
CA MET A 18 -13.68 -4.36 -6.80
C MET A 18 -12.84 -3.80 -5.66
N GLN A 19 -12.18 -2.66 -5.85
CA GLN A 19 -11.45 -1.96 -4.79
C GLN A 19 -12.38 -1.46 -3.67
N SER A 20 -13.61 -1.08 -4.01
CA SER A 20 -14.62 -0.62 -3.05
C SER A 20 -15.36 -1.76 -2.34
N LYS A 21 -15.24 -2.99 -2.83
CA LYS A 21 -15.97 -4.15 -2.31
C LYS A 21 -15.47 -4.47 -0.90
N ARG A 22 -16.31 -4.20 0.09
CA ARG A 22 -16.04 -4.52 1.49
C ARG A 22 -16.33 -6.00 1.72
N SER A 23 -15.33 -6.73 2.22
CA SER A 23 -15.50 -8.15 2.55
C SER A 23 -16.56 -8.30 3.65
N GLU A 24 -17.53 -9.19 3.42
CA GLU A 24 -18.55 -9.55 4.39
C GLU A 24 -17.91 -10.15 5.63
N THR A 25 -18.37 -9.72 6.81
CA THR A 25 -17.86 -10.33 8.05
C THR A 25 -18.54 -11.69 8.22
N VAL A 26 -17.75 -12.76 8.23
CA VAL A 26 -18.15 -14.18 8.31
C VAL A 26 -19.21 -14.48 9.39
N ALA A 27 -19.29 -13.65 10.44
CA ALA A 27 -20.12 -13.90 11.60
C ALA A 27 -21.61 -13.51 11.47
N LYS A 28 -22.01 -12.60 10.58
CA LYS A 28 -23.39 -12.06 10.61
C LYS A 28 -24.08 -11.79 9.26
N LYS A 29 -23.45 -12.04 8.10
CA LYS A 29 -23.96 -11.59 6.78
C LYS A 29 -24.23 -10.07 6.67
N GLU A 30 -23.95 -9.29 7.72
CA GLU A 30 -23.98 -7.84 7.73
C GLU A 30 -22.55 -7.31 7.66
N ILE A 31 -22.33 -6.37 6.73
CA ILE A 31 -21.07 -5.66 6.59
C ILE A 31 -21.04 -4.56 7.65
N GLN A 32 -20.16 -4.69 8.64
CA GLN A 32 -19.92 -3.59 9.58
C GLN A 32 -19.31 -2.37 8.84
N TYR A 33 -19.71 -1.15 9.23
CA TYR A 33 -19.47 0.06 8.44
C TYR A 33 -18.00 0.48 8.33
N PHE A 34 -17.11 -0.03 9.18
CA PHE A 34 -15.65 0.16 9.10
C PHE A 34 -14.92 -0.95 8.31
N ALA A 35 -15.63 -1.91 7.72
CA ALA A 35 -15.00 -3.04 7.04
C ALA A 35 -14.13 -2.57 5.87
N GLY A 36 -12.86 -2.98 5.88
CA GLY A 36 -11.87 -2.59 4.87
C GLY A 36 -11.33 -1.16 4.98
N LEU A 37 -11.89 -0.32 5.85
CA LEU A 37 -11.49 1.09 6.00
C LEU A 37 -10.37 1.29 7.03
N VAL A 38 -10.34 0.48 8.10
CA VAL A 38 -9.38 0.66 9.18
C VAL A 38 -8.06 -0.04 8.83
N LYS A 39 -6.98 0.74 8.73
CA LYS A 39 -5.63 0.28 8.38
C LYS A 39 -4.63 0.56 9.49
N CYS A 40 -3.61 -0.27 9.57
CA CYS A 40 -2.51 -0.13 10.53
C CYS A 40 -1.61 1.01 10.06
N SER A 41 -1.23 1.92 10.96
CA SER A 41 -0.32 3.03 10.65
C SER A 41 1.05 2.56 10.19
N ASP A 42 1.53 1.45 10.75
CA ASP A 42 2.92 1.04 10.61
C ASP A 42 3.10 0.05 9.46
N CYS A 43 2.31 -1.03 9.44
CA CYS A 43 2.44 -2.07 8.42
C CYS A 43 1.44 -1.94 7.26
N GLY A 44 0.53 -0.96 7.30
CA GLY A 44 -0.48 -0.73 6.25
C GLY A 44 -1.56 -1.81 6.12
N SER A 45 -1.46 -2.94 6.83
CA SER A 45 -2.45 -4.01 6.76
C SER A 45 -3.81 -3.60 7.33
N SER A 46 -4.88 -4.25 6.89
CA SER A 46 -6.20 -4.08 7.52
C SER A 46 -6.19 -4.46 9.00
N LEU A 47 -6.96 -3.75 9.83
CA LEU A 47 -7.23 -4.19 11.19
C LEU A 47 -8.40 -5.18 11.20
N ASN A 48 -8.25 -6.25 11.98
CA ASN A 48 -9.29 -7.22 12.26
C ASN A 48 -10.25 -6.70 13.32
N VAL A 49 -11.54 -6.78 13.03
CA VAL A 49 -12.60 -6.49 14.00
C VAL A 49 -12.70 -7.61 15.04
N SER A 50 -12.92 -7.22 16.28
CA SER A 50 -13.18 -8.10 17.42
C SER A 50 -14.66 -8.03 17.79
N TYR A 51 -15.27 -9.18 18.04
CA TYR A 51 -16.69 -9.31 18.35
C TYR A 51 -16.90 -10.19 19.58
N ASP A 52 -17.63 -9.67 20.55
CA ASP A 52 -18.06 -10.41 21.73
C ASP A 52 -19.38 -11.10 21.42
N LYS A 53 -19.33 -12.43 21.23
CA LYS A 53 -20.50 -13.26 20.93
C LYS A 53 -21.53 -13.27 22.06
N ARG A 54 -21.10 -13.17 23.33
CA ARG A 54 -22.00 -13.22 24.48
C ARG A 54 -22.78 -11.92 24.63
N LYS A 55 -22.10 -10.78 24.40
CA LYS A 55 -22.72 -9.44 24.47
C LYS A 55 -23.31 -8.98 23.13
N GLY A 56 -23.15 -9.77 22.07
CA GLY A 56 -23.70 -9.45 20.74
C GLY A 56 -23.13 -8.18 20.09
N LYS A 57 -21.92 -7.74 20.47
CA LYS A 57 -21.38 -6.42 20.06
C LYS A 57 -19.92 -6.45 19.64
N TYR A 58 -19.56 -5.54 18.74
CA TYR A 58 -18.17 -5.29 18.39
C TYR A 58 -17.42 -4.60 19.54
N THR A 59 -16.20 -5.04 19.80
CA THR A 59 -15.38 -4.56 20.92
C THR A 59 -14.24 -3.65 20.46
N GLY A 60 -13.69 -3.89 19.27
CA GLY A 60 -12.64 -3.05 18.71
C GLY A 60 -11.96 -3.65 17.49
N PHE A 61 -10.78 -3.12 17.19
CA PHE A 61 -9.97 -3.46 16.04
C PHE A 61 -8.54 -3.72 16.48
N SER A 62 -7.86 -4.67 15.83
CA SER A 62 -6.48 -5.03 16.12
C SER A 62 -5.71 -5.31 14.83
N CYS A 63 -4.42 -4.96 14.79
CA CYS A 63 -3.58 -5.23 13.62
C CYS A 63 -3.54 -6.72 13.28
N TRP A 64 -3.94 -7.08 12.05
CA TRP A 64 -3.92 -8.46 11.59
C TRP A 64 -2.50 -9.03 11.54
N VAL A 65 -1.52 -8.26 11.05
CA VAL A 65 -0.13 -8.72 10.95
C VAL A 65 0.46 -9.00 12.34
N TYR A 66 0.27 -8.08 13.30
CA TYR A 66 0.73 -8.29 14.67
C TYR A 66 0.08 -9.52 15.29
N LYS A 67 -1.23 -9.70 15.10
CA LYS A 67 -1.96 -10.83 15.69
C LYS A 67 -1.47 -12.19 15.18
N ASN A 68 -1.06 -12.29 13.91
CA ASN A 68 -0.66 -13.56 13.30
C ASN A 68 0.86 -13.80 13.29
N TYR A 69 1.67 -12.75 13.18
CA TYR A 69 3.13 -12.85 13.02
C TYR A 69 3.93 -12.17 14.15
N GLY A 70 3.25 -11.50 15.08
CA GLY A 70 3.87 -10.91 16.27
C GLY A 70 4.78 -9.70 15.98
N LYS A 71 5.64 -9.42 16.97
CA LYS A 71 6.50 -8.21 17.02
C LYS A 71 7.51 -8.10 15.88
N GLN A 72 7.84 -9.23 15.23
CA GLN A 72 8.80 -9.26 14.12
C GLN A 72 8.29 -8.56 12.86
N ARG A 73 6.96 -8.38 12.73
CA ARG A 73 6.33 -7.85 11.51
C ARG A 73 5.50 -6.59 11.75
N CYS A 74 5.07 -6.34 12.98
CA CYS A 74 4.39 -5.10 13.40
C CYS A 74 4.38 -4.99 14.93
N THR A 75 3.96 -3.86 15.49
CA THR A 75 3.73 -3.67 16.94
C THR A 75 2.24 -3.81 17.30
N SER A 76 1.91 -3.79 18.60
CA SER A 76 0.57 -4.05 19.10
C SER A 76 -0.40 -2.88 18.91
N HIS A 77 -0.87 -2.68 17.68
CA HIS A 77 -1.89 -1.68 17.39
C HIS A 77 -3.29 -2.22 17.61
N ALA A 78 -4.05 -1.50 18.43
CA ALA A 78 -5.47 -1.75 18.64
C ALA A 78 -6.21 -0.43 18.91
N ILE A 79 -7.48 -0.40 18.55
CA ILE A 79 -8.39 0.70 18.88
C ILE A 79 -9.75 0.14 19.29
N SER A 80 -10.33 0.68 20.36
CA SER A 80 -11.65 0.22 20.82
C SER A 80 -12.73 0.65 19.84
N TRP A 81 -13.81 -0.14 19.75
CA TRP A 81 -14.94 0.19 18.88
C TRP A 81 -15.58 1.51 19.29
N LYS A 82 -15.75 1.73 20.60
CA LYS A 82 -16.33 2.96 21.16
C LYS A 82 -15.52 4.18 20.76
N THR A 83 -14.19 4.12 20.93
CA THR A 83 -13.28 5.23 20.61
C THR A 83 -13.33 5.55 19.12
N LEU A 84 -13.19 4.54 18.26
CA LEU A 84 -13.22 4.75 16.81
C LEU A 84 -14.57 5.33 16.35
N ASN A 85 -15.68 4.77 16.84
CA ASN A 85 -17.02 5.23 16.50
C ASN A 85 -17.26 6.68 16.92
N GLN A 86 -16.84 7.05 18.13
CA GLN A 86 -16.99 8.41 18.63
C GLN A 86 -16.18 9.41 17.78
N LEU A 87 -14.90 9.11 17.53
CA LEU A 87 -14.04 9.99 16.73
C LEU A 87 -14.59 10.21 15.32
N VAL A 88 -15.04 9.13 14.66
CA VAL A 88 -15.59 9.23 13.31
C VAL A 88 -16.91 10.00 13.30
N LEU A 89 -17.78 9.79 14.30
CA LEU A 89 -19.04 10.53 14.39
C LEU A 89 -18.80 12.04 14.59
N GLU A 90 -17.91 12.39 15.52
CA GLU A 90 -17.51 13.78 15.77
C GLU A 90 -16.93 14.44 14.51
N ASP A 91 -16.10 13.69 13.77
CA ASP A 91 -15.52 14.15 12.51
C ASP A 91 -16.57 14.41 11.44
N ILE A 92 -17.52 13.48 11.25
CA ILE A 92 -18.64 13.63 10.30
C ILE A 92 -19.49 14.85 10.67
N GLN A 93 -19.84 14.99 11.95
CA GLN A 93 -20.66 16.11 12.42
C GLN A 93 -19.94 17.46 12.21
N ARG A 94 -18.64 17.52 12.52
CA ARG A 94 -17.83 18.71 12.30
C ARG A 94 -17.79 19.09 10.81
N ASN A 95 -17.53 18.12 9.93
CA ASN A 95 -17.51 18.35 8.48
C ASN A 95 -18.88 18.80 7.95
N ALA A 96 -19.98 18.20 8.43
CA ALA A 96 -21.33 18.60 8.07
C ALA A 96 -21.64 20.06 8.49
N GLN A 97 -21.21 20.47 9.68
CA GLN A 97 -21.36 21.86 10.14
C GLN A 97 -20.57 22.85 9.29
N ILE A 98 -19.33 22.51 8.92
CA ILE A 98 -18.49 23.36 8.06
C ILE A 98 -19.13 23.48 6.67
N ALA A 99 -19.57 22.37 6.08
CA ALA A 99 -20.24 22.34 4.79
C ALA A 99 -21.53 23.19 4.79
N LYS A 100 -22.32 23.14 5.87
CA LYS A 100 -23.53 23.96 6.03
C LYS A 100 -23.22 25.46 6.07
N LYS A 101 -22.13 25.86 6.75
CA LYS A 101 -21.77 27.29 6.94
C LYS A 101 -21.08 27.90 5.72
N ALA A 102 -20.28 27.12 5.00
CA ALA A 102 -19.46 27.63 3.89
C ALA A 102 -19.18 26.54 2.85
N SER A 103 -20.23 26.09 2.15
CA SER A 103 -20.15 24.98 1.18
C SER A 103 -19.02 25.14 0.16
N GLN A 104 -18.87 26.32 -0.46
CA GLN A 104 -17.83 26.55 -1.47
C GLN A 104 -16.41 26.47 -0.89
N LYS A 105 -16.13 27.16 0.22
CA LYS A 105 -14.81 27.12 0.88
C LYS A 105 -14.46 25.71 1.38
N TYR A 106 -15.45 24.96 1.84
CA TYR A 106 -15.27 23.56 2.23
C TYR A 106 -14.90 22.68 1.03
N MET A 107 -15.61 22.85 -0.10
CA MET A 107 -15.30 22.14 -1.34
C MET A 107 -13.90 22.47 -1.84
N ASP A 108 -13.51 23.74 -1.85
CA ASP A 108 -12.17 24.16 -2.26
C ASP A 108 -11.08 23.56 -1.34
N GLY A 109 -11.35 23.53 -0.03
CA GLY A 109 -10.48 22.87 0.96
C GLY A 109 -10.34 21.37 0.73
N LEU A 110 -11.43 20.66 0.43
CA LEU A 110 -11.40 19.24 0.10
C LEU A 110 -10.63 18.95 -1.18
N ILE A 111 -10.81 19.77 -2.21
CA ILE A 111 -10.07 19.66 -3.48
C ILE A 111 -8.58 19.85 -3.20
N SER A 112 -8.22 20.92 -2.49
CA SER A 112 -6.82 21.21 -2.11
C SER A 112 -6.18 20.05 -1.35
N LEU A 113 -6.86 19.52 -0.32
CA LEU A 113 -6.37 18.38 0.46
C LEU A 113 -6.16 17.12 -0.40
N LYS A 114 -7.11 16.83 -1.30
CA LYS A 114 -7.01 15.70 -2.22
C LYS A 114 -5.84 15.88 -3.19
N THR A 115 -5.70 17.06 -3.77
CA THR A 115 -4.60 17.40 -4.69
C THR A 115 -3.25 17.32 -4.00
N GLU A 116 -3.12 17.84 -2.77
CA GLU A 116 -1.87 17.77 -2.02
C GLU A 116 -1.50 16.33 -1.66
N LYS A 117 -2.47 15.51 -1.23
CA LYS A 117 -2.25 14.09 -0.99
C LYS A 117 -1.78 13.37 -2.25
N GLN A 118 -2.43 13.62 -3.39
CA GLN A 118 -2.03 13.05 -4.67
C GLN A 118 -0.62 13.48 -5.08
N LYS A 119 -0.28 14.76 -4.93
CA LYS A 119 1.07 15.27 -5.20
C LYS A 119 2.13 14.59 -4.32
N LYS A 120 1.85 14.39 -3.03
CA LYS A 120 2.76 13.71 -2.10
C LYS A 120 2.99 12.26 -2.51
N GLU A 121 1.95 11.52 -2.87
CA GLU A 121 2.07 10.13 -3.32
C GLU A 121 2.84 10.03 -4.64
N VAL A 122 2.51 10.85 -5.65
CA VAL A 122 3.27 10.92 -6.91
C VAL A 122 4.74 11.28 -6.65
N GLY A 123 5.00 12.22 -5.73
CA GLY A 123 6.37 12.59 -5.34
C GLY A 123 7.13 11.49 -4.61
N LYS A 124 6.45 10.57 -3.89
CA LYS A 124 7.09 9.38 -3.32
C LYS A 124 7.45 8.38 -4.41
N TYR A 125 6.52 8.05 -5.30
CA TYR A 125 6.77 7.11 -6.40
C TYR A 125 7.88 7.59 -7.33
N ARG A 126 7.90 8.88 -7.68
CA ARG A 126 9.00 9.46 -8.48
C ARG A 126 10.35 9.29 -7.81
N ARG A 127 10.44 9.57 -6.50
CA ARG A 127 11.71 9.43 -5.74
C ARG A 127 12.16 7.98 -5.67
N GLU A 128 11.24 7.05 -5.45
CA GLU A 128 11.53 5.62 -5.46
C GLU A 128 12.04 5.17 -6.83
N LEU A 129 11.37 5.59 -7.91
CA LEU A 129 11.74 5.23 -9.26
C LEU A 129 13.14 5.77 -9.64
N THR A 130 13.42 7.04 -9.33
CA THR A 130 14.78 7.61 -9.50
C THR A 130 15.83 6.86 -8.69
N SER A 131 15.50 6.43 -7.46
CA SER A 131 16.42 5.62 -6.65
C SER A 131 16.69 4.25 -7.26
N ILE A 132 15.66 3.60 -7.82
CA ILE A 132 15.78 2.30 -8.50
C ILE A 132 16.61 2.45 -9.77
N GLU A 133 16.33 3.44 -10.61
CA GLU A 133 17.09 3.73 -11.83
C GLU A 133 18.57 3.97 -11.54
N LYS A 134 18.87 4.75 -10.49
CA LYS A 134 20.23 4.98 -10.04
C LYS A 134 20.92 3.68 -9.66
N ARG A 135 20.26 2.83 -8.86
CA ARG A 135 20.82 1.55 -8.43
C ARG A 135 21.04 0.58 -9.60
N LEU A 136 20.12 0.53 -10.55
CA LEU A 136 20.27 -0.26 -11.78
C LEU A 136 21.48 0.21 -12.60
N SER A 137 21.69 1.52 -12.71
CA SER A 137 22.87 2.09 -13.38
C SER A 137 24.18 1.71 -12.67
N GLU A 138 24.20 1.75 -11.33
CA GLU A 138 25.35 1.30 -10.53
C GLU A 138 25.63 -0.20 -10.74
N LEU A 139 24.60 -1.04 -10.72
CA LEU A 139 24.74 -2.48 -10.96
C LEU A 139 25.30 -2.78 -12.34
N ASN A 140 24.86 -2.08 -13.39
CA ASN A 140 25.41 -2.23 -14.73
C ASN A 140 26.92 -1.92 -14.78
N LYS A 141 27.37 -0.86 -14.09
CA LYS A 141 28.80 -0.53 -14.00
C LYS A 141 29.59 -1.60 -13.25
N ILE A 142 29.03 -2.12 -12.15
CA ILE A 142 29.64 -3.19 -11.36
C ILE A 142 29.77 -4.46 -12.20
N LEU A 143 28.71 -4.85 -12.90
CA LEU A 143 28.68 -6.03 -13.76
C LEU A 143 29.71 -5.93 -14.89
N ASN A 144 29.75 -4.80 -15.61
CA ASN A 144 30.74 -4.61 -16.68
C ASN A 144 32.18 -4.77 -16.16
N LYS A 145 32.50 -4.15 -15.01
CA LYS A 145 33.82 -4.31 -14.40
C LYS A 145 34.08 -5.74 -13.93
N LEU A 146 33.07 -6.42 -13.38
CA LEU A 146 33.18 -7.81 -12.95
C LEU A 146 33.47 -8.75 -14.14
N TYR A 147 32.86 -8.49 -15.30
CA TYR A 147 33.15 -9.19 -16.55
C TYR A 147 34.60 -8.97 -17.00
N GLU A 148 35.06 -7.71 -17.01
CA GLU A 148 36.44 -7.36 -17.37
C GLU A 148 37.47 -8.03 -16.45
N ASP A 149 37.25 -7.98 -15.14
CA ASP A 149 38.16 -8.58 -14.16
C ASP A 149 38.18 -10.12 -14.23
N ASN A 150 37.07 -10.76 -14.61
CA ASN A 150 37.04 -12.19 -14.91
C ASN A 150 37.77 -12.53 -16.21
N ALA A 151 37.60 -11.73 -17.27
CA ALA A 151 38.29 -11.94 -18.56
C ALA A 151 39.81 -11.75 -18.46
N LEU A 152 40.27 -10.95 -17.48
CA LEU A 152 41.68 -10.72 -17.17
C LEU A 152 42.21 -11.66 -16.07
N ASP A 153 41.46 -12.69 -15.69
CA ASP A 153 41.80 -13.68 -14.66
C ASP A 153 42.19 -13.08 -13.29
N LYS A 154 41.74 -11.85 -12.99
CA LYS A 154 42.00 -11.19 -11.69
C LYS A 154 41.14 -11.75 -10.58
N ILE A 155 40.06 -12.45 -10.93
CA ILE A 155 39.16 -13.14 -10.02
C ILE A 155 38.94 -14.58 -10.50
N SER A 156 38.68 -15.50 -9.57
CA SER A 156 38.32 -16.87 -9.95
C SER A 156 36.94 -16.92 -10.58
N HIS A 157 36.76 -17.84 -11.53
CA HIS A 157 35.48 -18.03 -12.22
C HIS A 157 34.33 -18.40 -11.26
N GLU A 158 34.63 -19.16 -10.21
CA GLU A 158 33.65 -19.51 -9.16
C GLU A 158 33.17 -18.26 -8.40
N ARG A 159 34.10 -17.34 -8.09
CA ARG A 159 33.78 -16.08 -7.42
C ARG A 159 33.00 -15.14 -8.34
N TYR A 160 33.37 -15.07 -9.61
CA TYR A 160 32.60 -14.38 -10.65
C TYR A 160 31.16 -14.89 -10.68
N THR A 161 30.95 -16.20 -10.79
CA THR A 161 29.62 -16.81 -10.92
C THR A 161 28.73 -16.50 -9.72
N THR A 162 29.30 -16.56 -8.52
CA THR A 162 28.57 -16.25 -7.27
C THR A 162 28.16 -14.78 -7.23
N MET A 163 29.09 -13.85 -7.51
CA MET A 163 28.81 -12.41 -7.49
C MET A 163 27.83 -12.00 -8.60
N PHE A 164 28.01 -12.53 -9.80
CA PHE A 164 27.14 -12.27 -10.95
C PHE A 164 25.69 -12.63 -10.64
N LYS A 165 25.44 -13.85 -10.15
CA LYS A 165 24.08 -14.29 -9.74
C LYS A 165 23.45 -13.37 -8.70
N GLY A 166 24.24 -12.90 -7.73
CA GLY A 166 23.75 -11.97 -6.70
C GLY A 166 23.26 -10.64 -7.29
N TYR A 167 24.05 -10.05 -8.19
CA TYR A 167 23.69 -8.80 -8.85
C TYR A 167 22.57 -8.95 -9.87
N GLU A 168 22.53 -10.07 -10.59
CA GLU A 168 21.44 -10.39 -11.52
C GLU A 168 20.10 -10.51 -10.79
N ASN A 169 20.08 -11.22 -9.65
CA ASN A 169 18.88 -11.30 -8.80
C ASN A 169 18.44 -9.91 -8.31
N GLU A 170 19.37 -9.08 -7.83
CA GLU A 170 19.06 -7.72 -7.41
C GLU A 170 18.47 -6.88 -8.57
N GLN A 171 19.02 -7.00 -9.79
CA GLN A 171 18.48 -6.31 -10.97
C GLN A 171 17.04 -6.74 -11.28
N VAL A 172 16.76 -8.04 -11.24
CA VAL A 172 15.41 -8.58 -11.49
C VAL A 172 14.43 -8.03 -10.45
N GLU A 173 14.77 -8.10 -9.16
CA GLU A 173 13.92 -7.56 -8.08
C GLU A 173 13.65 -6.06 -8.24
N LEU A 174 14.67 -5.28 -8.62
CA LEU A 174 14.56 -3.85 -8.86
C LEU A 174 13.68 -3.53 -10.08
N GLN A 175 13.82 -4.28 -11.16
CA GLN A 175 13.00 -4.14 -12.36
C GLN A 175 11.53 -4.49 -12.09
N GLU A 176 11.25 -5.56 -11.35
CA GLU A 176 9.90 -5.89 -10.92
C GLU A 176 9.31 -4.79 -10.04
N ARG A 177 10.08 -4.27 -9.08
CA ARG A 177 9.65 -3.17 -8.21
C ARG A 177 9.33 -1.89 -8.99
N SER A 178 10.10 -1.57 -10.04
CA SER A 178 9.81 -0.43 -10.91
C SER A 178 8.51 -0.56 -11.72
N LYS A 179 8.10 -1.78 -12.10
CA LYS A 179 6.86 -2.05 -12.86
C LYS A 179 5.60 -1.95 -11.99
N ILE A 180 5.74 -2.08 -10.68
CA ILE A 180 4.62 -2.03 -9.71
C ILE A 180 4.26 -0.58 -9.32
N SER A 181 5.14 0.40 -9.59
CA SER A 181 4.85 1.81 -9.33
C SER A 181 3.76 2.32 -10.29
N PRO A 182 2.60 2.79 -9.79
CA PRO A 182 1.40 3.07 -10.59
C PRO A 182 1.44 4.45 -11.29
N LEU A 183 2.58 4.87 -11.84
CA LEU A 183 2.67 6.12 -12.61
C LEU A 183 1.83 6.06 -13.89
#